data_AF-A0A7J9MMS2-F1
#
_entry.id   AF-A0A7J9MMS2-F1
#
_cell.length_a   1.000
_cell.length_b   1.000
_cell.length_c   1.000
_cell.angle_alpha   90.00
_cell.angle_beta   90.00
_cell.angle_gamma   90.00
#
_symmetry.space_group_name_H-M   'P 1'
#
loop_
_entity.id
_entity.type
_entity.pdbx_description
1 polymer ?
#
loop_
_entity_poly.entity_id
_entity_poly.type
_entity_poly.pdbx_seq_one_letter_code
_entity_poly.pdbx_strand_id
1 'polypeptide(L)' 'MQIYYRRVTSQIQAAFSTNGPVSDEALERVRTMLGIHYLILLSSCLFF' A
#
# COMPACT_ATOMS: atom_id res chain seq x y z
N MET A 1 -10.23 8.32 -6.89
CA MET A 1 -8.84 8.04 -6.46
C MET A 1 -8.54 8.44 -5.02
N GLN A 2 -8.89 9.65 -4.55
CA GLN A 2 -8.54 10.11 -3.18
C GLN A 2 -9.02 9.20 -2.04
N ILE A 3 -10.24 8.65 -2.12
CA ILE A 3 -10.81 7.80 -1.07
C ILE A 3 -9.99 6.50 -0.88
N TYR A 4 -9.47 5.95 -1.98
CA TYR A 4 -8.66 4.74 -1.97
C TYR A 4 -7.31 4.99 -1.30
N TYR A 5 -6.61 6.06 -1.69
CA TYR A 5 -5.37 6.46 -1.04
C TYR A 5 -5.55 6.71 0.45
N ARG A 6 -6.64 7.37 0.86
CA ARG A 6 -6.93 7.64 2.27
C ARG A 6 -7.12 6.35 3.10
N ARG A 7 -7.79 5.33 2.53
CA ARG A 7 -7.91 4.01 3.16
C ARG A 7 -6.57 3.29 3.25
N VAL A 8 -5.76 3.36 2.19
CA VAL A 8 -4.41 2.78 2.16
C VAL A 8 -3.56 3.41 3.26
N THR A 9 -3.56 4.74 3.38
CA THR A 9 -2.77 5.44 4.41
C THR A 9 -3.24 5.07 5.81
N SER A 10 -4.55 4.99 6.07
CA SER A 10 -5.05 4.59 7.40
C SER A 10 -4.70 3.15 7.76
N GLN A 11 -4.69 2.24 6.78
CA GLN A 11 -4.31 0.84 6.99
C GLN A 11 -2.82 0.68 7.25
N ILE A 12 -1.98 1.40 6.50
CA ILE A 12 -0.53 1.49 6.75
C ILE A 12 -0.31 2.06 8.15
N GLN A 13 -0.94 3.18 8.47
CA GLN A 13 -0.79 3.82 9.77
C GLN A 13 -1.22 2.89 10.91
N ALA A 14 -2.30 2.13 10.76
CA ALA A 14 -2.72 1.13 11.74
C ALA A 14 -1.72 -0.04 11.86
N ALA A 15 -1.15 -0.50 10.75
CA ALA A 15 -0.14 -1.57 10.73
C ALA A 15 1.19 -1.17 11.39
N PHE A 16 1.54 0.11 11.35
CA PHE A 16 2.78 0.66 11.93
C PHE A 16 2.56 1.46 13.24
N SER A 17 1.32 1.55 13.73
CA SER A 17 0.94 2.32 14.93
C SER A 17 1.29 1.60 16.24
N THR A 18 1.59 0.30 16.21
CA THR A 18 1.96 -0.45 17.39
C THR A 18 3.47 -0.32 17.63
N ASN A 19 3.89 0.06 18.84
CA ASN A 19 5.30 0.14 19.26
C ASN A 19 5.99 -1.25 19.36
N GLY A 20 5.46 -2.26 18.66
CA GLY A 20 5.95 -3.64 18.64
C GLY A 20 6.54 -3.99 17.27
N PRO A 21 7.14 -5.18 17.14
CA PRO A 21 7.66 -5.64 15.86
C PRO A 21 6.51 -5.70 14.84
N VAL A 22 6.75 -5.10 13.68
CA VAL A 22 5.83 -5.18 12.54
C VAL A 22 5.80 -6.65 12.10
N SER A 23 4.61 -7.26 12.14
CA SER A 23 4.42 -8.62 11.67
C SER A 23 4.73 -8.71 10.17
N ASP A 24 5.41 -9.78 9.74
CA ASP A 24 5.66 -10.08 8.32
C ASP A 24 4.37 -10.05 7.49
N GLU A 25 3.25 -10.46 8.09
CA GLU A 25 1.93 -10.41 7.45
C GLU A 25 1.49 -8.96 7.16
N ALA A 26 1.75 -8.04 8.09
CA ALA A 26 1.44 -6.63 7.90
C ALA A 26 2.34 -6.01 6.83
N LEU A 27 3.62 -6.41 6.79
CA LEU A 27 4.58 -5.95 5.80
C LEU A 27 4.23 -6.43 4.38
N GLU A 28 3.85 -7.70 4.22
CA GLU A 28 3.46 -8.27 2.93
C GLU A 28 2.16 -7.65 2.38
N ARG A 29 1.19 -7.31 3.25
CA ARG A 29 -0.02 -6.58 2.84
C ARG A 29 0.31 -5.21 2.26
N VAL A 30 1.19 -4.45 2.91
CA VAL A 30 1.63 -3.13 2.44
C VAL A 30 2.42 -3.24 1.15
N ARG A 31 3.31 -4.23 1.04
CA ARG A 31 4.11 -4.50 -0.14
C ARG A 31 3.24 -4.87 -1.34
N THR A 32 2.23 -5.73 -1.16
CA THR A 32 1.25 -6.07 -2.19
C THR A 32 0.47 -4.85 -2.66
N MET A 33 0.03 -4.00 -1.72
CA MET A 33 -0.76 -2.80 -2.05
C MET A 33 0.07 -1.76 -2.84
N LEU A 34 1.34 -1.57 -2.47
CA LEU A 34 2.28 -0.72 -3.20
C LEU A 34 2.67 -1.31 -4.57
N GLY A 35 2.87 -2.62 -4.66
CA GLY A 35 3.18 -3.30 -5.92
C GLY A 35 2.06 -3.17 -6.96
N ILE A 36 0.80 -3.31 -6.53
CA ILE A 36 -0.36 -3.11 -7.40
C ILE A 36 -0.43 -1.65 -7.89
N HIS A 37 -0.16 -0.66 -7.03
CA HIS A 37 -0.10 0.74 -7.46
C HIS A 37 0.98 0.99 -8.51
N TYR A 38 2.18 0.42 -8.31
CA TYR A 38 3.28 0.56 -9.26
C TYR A 38 2.94 -0.09 -10.60
N LEU A 39 2.34 -1.30 -10.61
CA LEU A 39 1.87 -1.96 -11.82
C LEU A 39 0.81 -1.16 -12.59
N ILE A 40 -0.16 -0.57 -11.88
CA ILE A 40 -1.18 0.27 -12.51
C ILE A 40 -0.54 1.52 -13.12
N LEU A 41 0.35 2.19 -12.41
CA LEU A 41 1.10 3.35 -12.93
C LEU A 41 1.95 2.98 -14.14
N LEU A 42 2.66 1.84 -14.08
CA LEU A 42 3.52 1.38 -15.17
C LEU A 42 2.70 1.03 -16.42
N SER A 43 1.57 0.33 -16.26
CA SER A 43 0.62 0.11 -17.37
C SER A 43 0.04 1.41 -17.92
N SER A 44 -0.19 2.41 -17.06
CA SER A 44 -0.67 3.74 -17.50
C SER A 44 0.37 4.47 -18.34
N CYS A 45 1.66 4.33 -17.98
CA CYS A 45 2.78 4.91 -18.73
C CYS A 45 3.12 4.14 -20.02
N LEU A 46 2.80 2.84 -20.10
CA LEU A 46 2.99 2.02 -21.31
C LEU A 46 1.85 2.19 -22.34
N PHE A 47 0.71 2.75 -21.94
CA PHE A 47 -0.44 3.00 -22.81
C PHE A 47 -0.46 4.41 -23.43
N PHE A 48 0.58 5.20 -23.23
CA PHE A 48 0.79 6.55 -23.80
C PHE A 48 2.07 6.56 -24.62
#